data_AF-A0A3M1EZZ5-F1
#
_entry.id   AF-A0A3M1EZZ5-F1
#
_cell.length_a   1.000
_cell.length_b   1.000
_cell.length_c   1.000
_cell.angle_alpha   90.00
_cell.angle_beta   90.00
_cell.angle_gamma   90.00
#
_symmetry.space_group_name_H-M   'P 1'
#
loop_
_entity.id
_entity.type
_entity.pdbx_description
1 polymer ?
#
loop_
_entity_poly.entity_id
_entity_poly.type
_entity_poly.pdbx_seq_one_letter_code
_entity_poly.pdbx_strand_id
1 'polypeptide(L)'
;MTTSFASGIPPGSGAMKQDDLTVIKGIGPARQRWLKEVLGVHTWKDLAALSADEIEARLKTEGQVVSRNEIERWLAQARDLAARPIEEIGPAETKEPLVAAIDGEWKPFASFVVEFQARQGAGRQEVHRTTVHHMEADRSERWPGIETTQLCQWMLDQISEHIRPELEAEPSAETEPVAASYPVSVEMTRVQAFQPADADMPVGRGEAGEPFLGIVRSDQPFALQISFTLSRPAVVAELADRQITYRAQFHAHSLSTGVTTHLGDVGPLPVVAGKRSYTAALPAVSLGPGMYRLQIVASLQGIPSTVGYLEVPLFQVV
;
A
#
# COMPACT_ATOMS: atom_id res chain seq x y z
N MET A 1 61.33 -39.11 30.14
CA MET A 1 60.99 -40.00 29.00
C MET A 1 59.51 -39.81 28.74
N THR A 2 59.17 -39.10 27.66
CA THR A 2 57.81 -38.66 27.35
C THR A 2 57.40 -39.38 26.07
N THR A 3 56.42 -40.28 26.16
CA THR A 3 55.87 -41.00 25.02
C THR A 3 54.74 -40.21 24.38
N SER A 4 55.07 -39.73 23.18
CA SER A 4 54.26 -39.53 21.98
C SER A 4 52.90 -40.25 21.95
N PHE A 5 51.82 -39.50 21.71
CA PHE A 5 50.65 -39.89 20.92
C PHE A 5 49.93 -38.59 20.49
N ALA A 6 50.13 -38.18 19.25
CA ALA A 6 49.26 -37.21 18.58
C ALA A 6 48.83 -37.83 17.25
N SER A 7 47.67 -38.49 17.29
CA SER A 7 46.90 -38.90 16.12
C SER A 7 46.56 -37.68 15.26
N GLY A 8 46.56 -37.90 13.95
CA GLY A 8 46.37 -36.87 12.94
C GLY A 8 45.09 -36.06 13.08
N ILE A 9 45.20 -34.78 12.78
CA ILE A 9 44.07 -33.92 12.43
C ILE A 9 43.88 -34.07 10.91
N PRO A 10 42.69 -34.50 10.43
CA PRO A 10 42.36 -34.58 9.01
C PRO A 10 42.28 -33.18 8.36
N PRO A 11 42.34 -33.10 7.02
CA PRO A 11 42.50 -31.85 6.29
C PRO A 11 41.34 -30.88 6.54
N GLY A 12 41.66 -29.59 6.57
CA GLY A 12 40.70 -28.52 6.70
C GLY A 12 39.56 -28.67 5.70
N SER A 13 38.36 -28.88 6.24
CA SER A 13 37.10 -28.80 5.51
C SER A 13 37.04 -27.45 4.79
N GLY A 14 37.14 -27.48 3.46
CA GLY A 14 36.77 -26.36 2.61
C GLY A 14 35.31 -26.03 2.88
N ALA A 15 35.07 -24.97 3.65
CA ALA A 15 33.74 -24.43 3.87
C ALA A 15 33.17 -23.99 2.51
N MET A 16 32.25 -24.79 1.98
CA MET A 16 31.48 -24.43 0.79
C MET A 16 30.83 -23.06 1.02
N LYS A 17 31.24 -22.06 0.25
CA LYS A 17 30.62 -20.72 0.21
C LYS A 17 29.14 -20.91 -0.12
N GLN A 18 28.28 -20.71 0.88
CA GLN A 18 26.85 -20.55 0.65
C GLN A 18 26.61 -19.12 0.23
N ASP A 19 25.86 -18.90 -0.85
CA ASP A 19 25.48 -17.56 -1.25
C ASP A 19 24.33 -17.05 -0.39
N ASP A 20 24.25 -15.73 -0.28
CA ASP A 20 23.11 -15.04 0.28
C ASP A 20 22.06 -14.83 -0.83
N LEU A 21 21.03 -15.68 -0.80
CA LEU A 21 19.88 -15.62 -1.71
C LEU A 21 18.97 -14.44 -1.39
N THR A 22 19.12 -13.78 -0.23
CA THR A 22 18.31 -12.60 0.10
C THR A 22 18.64 -11.36 -0.75
N VAL A 23 19.75 -11.42 -1.50
CA VAL A 23 20.10 -10.43 -2.53
C VAL A 23 19.09 -10.43 -3.69
N ILE A 24 18.36 -11.53 -3.90
CA ILE A 24 17.31 -11.66 -4.93
C ILE A 24 16.01 -11.05 -4.41
N LYS A 25 15.47 -10.08 -5.13
CA LYS A 25 14.24 -9.37 -4.74
C LYS A 25 13.05 -10.35 -4.67
N GLY A 26 12.41 -10.40 -3.51
CA GLY A 26 11.30 -11.33 -3.22
C GLY A 26 11.73 -12.58 -2.44
N ILE A 27 13.04 -12.85 -2.29
CA ILE A 27 13.56 -13.90 -1.41
C ILE A 27 13.95 -13.28 -0.06
N GLY A 28 13.08 -13.42 0.94
CA GLY A 28 13.41 -13.03 2.33
C GLY A 28 14.17 -14.13 3.08
N PRO A 29 14.65 -13.87 4.32
CA PRO A 29 15.37 -14.86 5.14
C PRO A 29 14.61 -16.17 5.38
N ALA A 30 13.29 -16.11 5.48
CA ALA A 30 12.43 -17.29 5.59
C ALA A 30 12.43 -18.12 4.30
N ARG A 31 12.31 -17.47 3.14
CA ARG A 31 12.38 -18.14 1.82
C ARG A 31 13.77 -18.69 1.52
N GLN A 32 14.82 -17.96 1.89
CA GLN A 32 16.18 -18.50 1.81
C GLN A 32 16.33 -19.78 2.63
N ARG A 33 15.82 -19.81 3.87
CA ARG A 33 15.85 -21.02 4.70
C ARG A 33 15.05 -22.14 4.05
N TRP A 34 13.85 -21.87 3.57
CA TRP A 34 13.05 -22.85 2.84
C TRP A 34 13.76 -23.39 1.59
N LEU A 35 14.34 -22.52 0.76
CA LEU A 35 15.12 -22.91 -0.42
C LEU A 35 16.31 -23.80 -0.05
N LYS A 36 17.03 -23.45 1.03
CA LYS A 36 18.17 -24.21 1.53
C LYS A 36 17.76 -25.57 2.11
N GLU A 37 16.69 -25.61 2.91
CA GLU A 37 16.29 -26.80 3.68
C GLU A 37 15.42 -27.77 2.87
N VAL A 38 14.53 -27.27 2.01
CA VAL A 38 13.57 -28.08 1.24
C VAL A 38 14.06 -28.40 -0.17
N LEU A 39 14.72 -27.45 -0.83
CA LEU A 39 15.23 -27.63 -2.20
C LEU A 39 16.74 -27.86 -2.27
N GLY A 40 17.47 -27.76 -1.14
CA GLY A 40 18.92 -27.92 -1.12
C GLY A 40 19.67 -26.81 -1.87
N VAL A 41 19.05 -25.65 -2.04
CA VAL A 41 19.60 -24.54 -2.83
C VAL A 41 20.50 -23.69 -1.94
N HIS A 42 21.81 -23.83 -2.10
CA HIS A 42 22.79 -23.12 -1.26
C HIS A 42 23.54 -22.00 -2.00
N THR A 43 23.49 -21.97 -3.33
CA THR A 43 24.14 -20.96 -4.18
C THR A 43 23.17 -20.35 -5.19
N TRP A 44 23.51 -19.19 -5.76
CA TRP A 44 22.71 -18.59 -6.86
C TRP A 44 22.69 -19.51 -8.08
N LYS A 45 23.76 -20.29 -8.29
CA LYS A 45 23.85 -21.28 -9.36
C LYS A 45 22.87 -22.44 -9.15
N ASP A 46 22.71 -22.91 -7.92
CA ASP A 46 21.74 -23.96 -7.58
C ASP A 46 20.31 -23.47 -7.85
N LEU A 47 20.01 -22.21 -7.48
CA LEU A 47 18.71 -21.61 -7.73
C LEU A 47 18.45 -21.45 -9.23
N ALA A 48 19.45 -20.96 -9.98
CA ALA A 48 19.36 -20.75 -11.43
C ALA A 48 19.17 -22.04 -12.25
N ALA A 49 19.59 -23.18 -11.69
CA ALA A 49 19.50 -24.50 -12.32
C ALA A 49 18.10 -25.13 -12.17
N LEU A 50 17.27 -24.64 -11.24
CA LEU A 50 15.90 -25.13 -11.06
C LEU A 50 14.95 -24.57 -12.12
N SER A 51 13.90 -25.33 -12.43
CA SER A 51 12.78 -24.87 -13.24
C SER A 51 11.70 -24.19 -12.39
N ALA A 52 10.95 -23.27 -13.01
CA ALA A 52 9.84 -22.62 -12.34
C ALA A 52 8.77 -23.64 -11.90
N ASP A 53 8.53 -24.67 -12.71
CA ASP A 53 7.56 -25.73 -12.43
C ASP A 53 7.98 -26.59 -11.22
N GLU A 54 9.28 -26.85 -11.02
CA GLU A 54 9.77 -27.59 -9.85
C GLU A 54 9.63 -26.79 -8.55
N ILE A 55 9.96 -25.49 -8.59
CA ILE A 55 9.79 -24.59 -7.44
C ILE A 55 8.30 -24.44 -7.13
N GLU A 56 7.46 -24.23 -8.14
CA GLU A 56 6.00 -24.08 -7.99
C GLU A 56 5.35 -25.35 -7.41
N ALA A 57 5.72 -26.53 -7.91
CA ALA A 57 5.20 -27.80 -7.40
C ALA A 57 5.57 -28.06 -5.93
N ARG A 58 6.79 -27.67 -5.53
CA ARG A 58 7.28 -27.83 -4.16
C ARG A 58 6.68 -26.82 -3.20
N LEU A 59 6.54 -25.56 -3.62
CA LEU A 59 5.81 -24.55 -2.87
C LEU A 59 4.36 -25.01 -2.62
N LYS A 60 3.69 -25.50 -3.66
CA LYS A 60 2.31 -26.00 -3.55
C LYS A 60 2.17 -27.19 -2.59
N THR A 61 3.19 -28.05 -2.51
CA THR A 61 3.22 -29.20 -1.59
C THR A 61 3.37 -28.77 -0.13
N GLU A 62 4.14 -27.71 0.12
CA GLU A 62 4.35 -27.11 1.45
C GLU A 62 3.25 -26.09 1.81
N GLY A 63 2.21 -25.95 0.99
CA GLY A 63 1.12 -24.99 1.20
C GLY A 63 1.50 -23.53 0.96
N GLN A 64 2.72 -23.27 0.46
CA GLN A 64 3.17 -21.96 0.04
C GLN A 64 2.70 -21.70 -1.40
N VAL A 65 2.15 -20.51 -1.65
CA VAL A 65 1.71 -20.13 -2.99
C VAL A 65 2.49 -18.89 -3.39
N VAL A 66 3.40 -19.07 -4.35
CA VAL A 66 4.15 -17.97 -4.98
C VAL A 66 3.74 -17.93 -6.43
N SER A 67 3.51 -16.73 -6.96
CA SER A 67 3.15 -16.58 -8.37
C SER A 67 4.29 -17.07 -9.27
N ARG A 68 3.94 -17.75 -10.37
CA ARG A 68 4.92 -18.23 -11.37
C ARG A 68 5.83 -17.11 -11.88
N ASN A 69 5.27 -15.91 -12.09
CA ASN A 69 6.02 -14.73 -12.52
C ASN A 69 7.11 -14.33 -11.48
N GLU A 70 6.82 -14.46 -10.19
CA GLU A 70 7.79 -14.16 -9.14
C GLU A 70 8.89 -15.21 -9.05
N ILE A 71 8.55 -16.49 -9.21
CA ILE A 71 9.53 -17.58 -9.34
C ILE A 71 10.44 -17.34 -10.56
N GLU A 72 9.86 -16.97 -11.71
CA GLU A 72 10.61 -16.66 -12.93
C GLU A 72 11.54 -15.45 -12.73
N ARG A 73 11.12 -14.43 -11.98
CA ARG A 73 11.97 -13.29 -11.61
C ARG A 73 13.13 -13.72 -10.71
N TRP A 74 12.91 -14.62 -9.75
CA TRP A 74 13.98 -15.17 -8.92
C TRP A 74 15.00 -15.95 -9.76
N LEU A 75 14.53 -16.80 -10.68
CA LEU A 75 15.39 -17.55 -11.57
C LEU A 75 16.21 -16.65 -12.50
N ALA A 76 15.60 -15.58 -13.03
CA ALA A 76 16.28 -14.61 -13.87
C ALA A 76 17.39 -13.87 -13.11
N GLN A 77 17.10 -13.40 -11.88
CA GLN A 77 18.10 -12.73 -11.03
C GLN A 77 19.20 -13.69 -10.55
N ALA A 78 18.86 -14.93 -10.22
CA ALA A 78 19.83 -15.95 -9.86
C ALA A 78 20.80 -16.24 -11.01
N ARG A 79 20.31 -16.28 -12.26
CA ARG A 79 21.15 -16.45 -13.45
C ARG A 79 22.09 -15.27 -13.67
N ASP A 80 21.60 -14.05 -13.50
CA ASP A 80 22.42 -12.84 -13.62
C ASP A 80 23.54 -12.81 -12.56
N LEU A 81 23.20 -13.14 -11.31
CA LEU A 81 24.16 -13.22 -10.21
C LEU A 81 25.17 -14.37 -10.38
N ALA A 82 24.74 -15.52 -10.90
CA ALA A 82 25.62 -16.66 -11.17
C ALA A 82 26.53 -16.44 -12.41
N ALA A 83 26.13 -15.59 -13.34
CA ALA A 83 26.89 -15.26 -14.55
C ALA A 83 27.95 -14.18 -14.32
N ARG A 84 27.91 -13.46 -13.19
CA ARG A 84 28.93 -12.47 -12.84
C ARG A 84 30.24 -13.15 -12.43
N PRO A 85 31.36 -12.92 -13.15
CA PRO A 85 32.67 -13.30 -12.64
C PRO A 85 32.94 -12.48 -11.37
N ILE A 86 33.59 -13.10 -10.40
CA ILE A 86 34.03 -12.44 -9.17
C ILE A 86 35.03 -11.33 -9.56
N GLU A 87 34.55 -10.11 -9.69
CA GLU A 87 35.40 -8.92 -9.67
C GLU A 87 35.14 -8.15 -8.37
N GLU A 88 36.20 -8.04 -7.60
CA GLU A 88 36.30 -7.27 -6.38
C GLU A 88 35.92 -5.81 -6.61
N ILE A 89 35.00 -5.32 -5.78
CA ILE A 89 34.91 -3.97 -5.21
C ILE A 89 35.31 -2.80 -6.14
N GLY A 90 34.30 -2.09 -6.64
CA GLY A 90 34.47 -0.71 -7.13
C GLY A 90 33.13 -0.06 -7.49
N PRO A 91 32.74 1.07 -6.88
CA PRO A 91 31.46 1.71 -7.18
C PRO A 91 31.58 2.50 -8.49
N ALA A 92 30.85 2.09 -9.52
CA ALA A 92 30.70 2.87 -10.74
C ALA A 92 29.21 3.09 -11.02
N GLU A 93 28.83 4.34 -10.85
CA GLU A 93 27.53 4.95 -11.04
C GLU A 93 26.94 4.68 -12.44
N THR A 94 25.62 4.54 -12.53
CA THR A 94 24.90 4.91 -13.76
C THR A 94 23.57 5.56 -13.37
N LYS A 95 23.46 6.83 -13.78
CA LYS A 95 22.39 7.82 -13.59
C LYS A 95 21.12 7.39 -14.35
N GLU A 96 19.89 7.64 -13.87
CA GLU A 96 19.12 8.91 -13.94
C GLU A 96 17.70 8.71 -13.27
N PRO A 97 16.84 9.74 -13.05
CA PRO A 97 17.05 10.93 -12.21
C PRO A 97 15.87 11.25 -11.23
N LEU A 98 16.21 11.96 -10.16
CA LEU A 98 15.41 12.98 -9.44
C LEU A 98 14.03 12.63 -8.84
N VAL A 99 14.04 12.06 -7.63
CA VAL A 99 13.28 12.65 -6.52
C VAL A 99 14.29 12.89 -5.39
N ALA A 100 14.47 14.16 -5.04
CA ALA A 100 15.50 14.60 -4.12
C ALA A 100 15.33 14.02 -2.72
N ALA A 101 16.36 13.31 -2.26
CA ALA A 101 16.90 13.22 -0.90
C ALA A 101 15.90 13.37 0.27
N ILE A 102 15.44 12.22 0.77
CA ILE A 102 15.36 11.99 2.22
C ILE A 102 16.36 10.86 2.48
N ASP A 103 17.48 11.21 3.09
CA ASP A 103 18.64 10.33 3.29
C ASP A 103 18.30 9.24 4.31
N GLY A 104 18.43 8.00 3.86
CA GLY A 104 18.05 6.77 4.56
C GLY A 104 17.66 5.71 3.53
N GLU A 105 18.47 4.69 3.33
CA GLU A 105 18.11 3.55 2.47
C GLU A 105 16.75 3.00 2.92
N TRP A 106 15.74 3.08 2.05
CA TRP A 106 14.43 2.49 2.29
C TRP A 106 14.57 0.97 2.40
N LYS A 107 14.60 0.47 3.63
CA LYS A 107 14.56 -0.96 3.92
C LYS A 107 13.11 -1.41 4.00
N PRO A 108 12.64 -2.28 3.09
CA PRO A 108 11.32 -2.88 3.25
C PRO A 108 11.33 -3.73 4.53
N PHE A 109 10.39 -3.49 5.44
CA PHE A 109 10.28 -4.22 6.71
C PHE A 109 9.08 -5.18 6.75
N ALA A 110 8.15 -5.03 5.81
CA ALA A 110 6.98 -5.88 5.65
C ALA A 110 6.56 -5.94 4.18
N SER A 111 6.16 -7.13 3.73
CA SER A 111 5.79 -7.44 2.36
C SER A 111 4.54 -8.32 2.37
N PHE A 112 3.57 -7.96 1.55
CA PHE A 112 2.30 -8.66 1.46
C PHE A 112 2.00 -9.10 0.03
N VAL A 113 1.47 -10.30 -0.11
CA VAL A 113 0.90 -10.80 -1.37
C VAL A 113 -0.59 -10.92 -1.20
N VAL A 114 -1.36 -10.24 -2.04
CA VAL A 114 -2.83 -10.31 -2.07
C VAL A 114 -3.27 -10.98 -3.35
N GLU A 115 -4.08 -12.01 -3.24
CA GLU A 115 -4.66 -12.73 -4.36
C GLU A 115 -6.19 -12.68 -4.35
N PHE A 116 -6.77 -12.30 -5.47
CA PHE A 116 -8.20 -12.42 -5.74
C PHE A 116 -8.43 -13.61 -6.68
N GLN A 117 -9.16 -14.59 -6.20
CA GLN A 117 -9.37 -15.86 -6.87
C GLN A 117 -10.84 -16.02 -7.22
N ALA A 118 -11.13 -16.59 -8.39
CA ALA A 118 -12.48 -16.90 -8.83
C ALA A 118 -12.57 -18.38 -9.21
N ARG A 119 -13.67 -19.05 -8.83
CA ARG A 119 -14.00 -20.40 -9.29
C ARG A 119 -15.43 -20.47 -9.80
N GLN A 120 -15.63 -21.22 -10.88
CA GLN A 120 -16.97 -21.53 -11.40
C GLN A 120 -17.70 -22.43 -10.39
N GLY A 121 -18.74 -21.91 -9.74
CA GLY A 121 -19.65 -22.69 -8.90
C GLY A 121 -20.62 -23.52 -9.75
N ALA A 122 -21.09 -24.64 -9.21
CA ALA A 122 -22.11 -25.46 -9.85
C ALA A 122 -23.41 -24.63 -10.01
N GLY A 123 -23.64 -24.09 -11.21
CA GLY A 123 -24.83 -23.27 -11.51
C GLY A 123 -24.58 -21.91 -12.19
N ARG A 124 -23.42 -21.67 -12.84
CA ARG A 124 -23.02 -20.38 -13.45
C ARG A 124 -22.79 -19.23 -12.45
N GLN A 125 -22.66 -19.53 -11.16
CA GLN A 125 -22.32 -18.53 -10.15
C GLN A 125 -20.82 -18.54 -9.90
N GLU A 126 -20.14 -17.44 -10.25
CA GLU A 126 -18.72 -17.26 -9.97
C GLU A 126 -18.54 -17.00 -8.47
N VAL A 127 -17.74 -17.85 -7.82
CA VAL A 127 -17.42 -17.71 -6.40
C VAL A 127 -16.04 -17.08 -6.31
N HIS A 128 -15.99 -15.88 -5.74
CA HIS A 128 -14.73 -15.17 -5.49
C HIS A 128 -14.17 -15.49 -4.11
N ARG A 129 -12.88 -15.23 -3.94
CA ARG A 129 -12.15 -15.38 -2.68
C ARG A 129 -10.93 -14.44 -2.66
N THR A 130 -10.71 -13.74 -1.54
CA THR A 130 -9.50 -12.97 -1.28
C THR A 130 -8.58 -13.77 -0.37
N THR A 131 -7.29 -13.84 -0.69
CA THR A 131 -6.25 -14.41 0.18
C THR A 131 -5.14 -13.39 0.34
N VAL A 132 -4.61 -13.22 1.55
CA VAL A 132 -3.45 -12.38 1.82
C VAL A 132 -2.38 -13.19 2.54
N HIS A 133 -1.13 -12.91 2.22
CA HIS A 133 0.04 -13.54 2.80
C HIS A 133 1.02 -12.45 3.26
N HIS A 134 1.41 -12.48 4.53
CA HIS A 134 2.49 -11.67 5.10
C HIS A 134 3.79 -12.46 5.03
N MET A 135 4.77 -11.97 4.27
CA MET A 135 5.93 -12.74 3.84
C MET A 135 6.98 -12.92 4.95
N GLU A 136 7.05 -11.98 5.90
CA GLU A 136 8.04 -11.94 6.97
C GLU A 136 7.63 -12.81 8.15
N ALA A 137 6.33 -12.82 8.49
CA ALA A 137 5.80 -13.63 9.58
C ALA A 137 5.21 -14.98 9.13
N ASP A 138 5.19 -15.25 7.82
CA ASP A 138 4.57 -16.44 7.20
C ASP A 138 3.10 -16.65 7.64
N ARG A 139 2.38 -15.55 7.83
CA ARG A 139 0.96 -15.55 8.22
C ARG A 139 0.10 -15.32 7.00
N SER A 140 -1.01 -16.04 6.93
CA SER A 140 -1.90 -15.98 5.78
C SER A 140 -3.35 -15.97 6.24
N GLU A 141 -4.18 -15.17 5.58
CA GLU A 141 -5.60 -15.06 5.89
C GLU A 141 -6.42 -15.14 4.60
N ARG A 142 -7.64 -15.64 4.72
CA ARG A 142 -8.48 -15.93 3.55
C ARG A 142 -9.94 -15.67 3.85
N TRP A 143 -10.57 -14.97 2.93
CA TRP A 143 -11.99 -14.61 3.04
C TRP A 143 -12.78 -15.00 1.79
N PRO A 144 -14.05 -15.41 1.96
CA PRO A 144 -14.95 -15.58 0.83
C PRO A 144 -15.29 -14.22 0.20
N GLY A 145 -15.44 -14.17 -1.12
CA GLY A 145 -15.72 -12.94 -1.85
C GLY A 145 -14.48 -12.08 -2.12
N ILE A 146 -14.72 -10.87 -2.64
CA ILE A 146 -13.69 -9.86 -2.86
C ILE A 146 -13.70 -8.94 -1.63
N GLU A 147 -12.81 -9.22 -0.68
CA GLU A 147 -12.67 -8.43 0.55
C GLU A 147 -11.62 -7.33 0.40
N THR A 148 -11.96 -6.13 0.87
CA THR A 148 -11.08 -4.95 0.88
C THR A 148 -10.91 -4.42 2.31
N THR A 149 -11.99 -4.28 3.07
CA THR A 149 -11.96 -3.77 4.44
C THR A 149 -11.19 -4.70 5.38
N GLN A 150 -11.54 -6.00 5.38
CA GLN A 150 -10.90 -7.00 6.24
C GLN A 150 -9.44 -7.23 5.84
N LEU A 151 -9.15 -7.18 4.54
CA LEU A 151 -7.81 -7.27 3.98
C LEU A 151 -6.91 -6.14 4.51
N CYS A 152 -7.35 -4.89 4.37
CA CYS A 152 -6.59 -3.73 4.82
C CYS A 152 -6.35 -3.75 6.33
N GLN A 153 -7.38 -4.08 7.12
CA GLN A 153 -7.25 -4.18 8.57
C GLN A 153 -6.23 -5.25 8.97
N TRP A 154 -6.32 -6.44 8.36
CA TRP A 154 -5.40 -7.52 8.66
C TRP A 154 -3.95 -7.16 8.35
N MET A 155 -3.68 -6.53 7.20
CA MET A 155 -2.33 -6.06 6.83
C MET A 155 -1.76 -5.06 7.84
N LEU A 156 -2.59 -4.12 8.32
CA LEU A 156 -2.19 -3.13 9.34
C LEU A 156 -1.87 -3.79 10.69
N ASP A 157 -2.66 -4.78 11.12
CA ASP A 157 -2.39 -5.53 12.34
C ASP A 157 -1.03 -6.23 12.28
N GLN A 158 -0.61 -6.73 11.10
CA GLN A 158 0.67 -7.43 10.95
C GLN A 158 1.89 -6.53 11.13
N ILE A 159 1.79 -5.24 10.81
CA ILE A 159 2.90 -4.27 10.90
C ILE A 159 2.85 -3.39 12.14
N SER A 160 1.78 -3.48 12.93
CA SER A 160 1.57 -2.69 14.14
C SER A 160 2.73 -2.80 15.15
N GLU A 161 3.32 -3.99 15.29
CA GLU A 161 4.49 -4.24 16.14
C GLU A 161 5.78 -3.57 15.61
N HIS A 162 5.95 -3.41 14.29
CA HIS A 162 7.13 -2.75 13.70
C HIS A 162 6.98 -1.23 13.59
N ILE A 163 5.77 -0.71 13.77
CA ILE A 163 5.49 0.72 13.92
C ILE A 163 5.77 1.18 15.37
N ARG A 164 5.93 0.23 16.32
CA ARG A 164 6.11 0.48 17.76
C ARG A 164 7.48 0.01 18.30
N PRO A 165 8.62 0.61 17.91
CA PRO A 165 9.78 0.52 18.78
C PRO A 165 10.62 1.81 18.86
N GLU A 166 10.03 2.97 19.16
CA GLU A 166 10.81 4.12 19.67
C GLU A 166 10.01 4.97 20.66
N LEU A 167 9.39 4.32 21.64
CA LEU A 167 8.81 4.99 22.81
C LEU A 167 8.95 4.17 24.11
N GLU A 168 9.56 2.98 24.07
CA GLU A 168 9.70 2.09 25.22
C GLU A 168 11.18 1.90 25.59
N ALA A 169 11.78 2.96 26.13
CA ALA A 169 12.99 2.82 26.95
C ALA A 169 13.05 3.93 28.01
N GLU A 170 12.02 4.08 28.83
CA GLU A 170 12.21 4.53 30.23
C GLU A 170 11.27 3.75 31.18
N PRO A 171 11.72 3.43 32.40
CA PRO A 171 11.11 2.43 33.25
C PRO A 171 9.89 2.95 34.02
N SER A 172 8.90 2.08 34.15
CA SER A 172 7.83 2.02 35.17
C SER A 172 7.66 3.24 36.08
N ALA A 173 6.60 4.00 35.83
CA ALA A 173 5.81 4.63 36.89
C ALA A 173 4.32 4.67 36.46
N GLU A 174 3.50 4.00 37.27
CA GLU A 174 2.06 4.22 37.49
C GLU A 174 1.15 4.40 36.26
N THR A 175 0.49 3.30 35.90
CA THR A 175 -0.56 3.22 34.88
C THR A 175 -1.81 4.01 35.28
N GLU A 176 -1.93 5.27 34.86
CA GLU A 176 -3.23 5.85 34.52
C GLU A 176 -3.63 5.39 33.10
N PRO A 177 -4.93 5.15 32.83
CA PRO A 177 -5.38 4.55 31.58
C PRO A 177 -5.26 5.58 30.44
N VAL A 178 -4.13 5.57 29.73
CA VAL A 178 -3.96 6.39 28.52
C VAL A 178 -4.88 5.84 27.43
N ALA A 179 -5.88 6.66 27.09
CA ALA A 179 -6.84 6.43 26.04
C ALA A 179 -6.12 6.03 24.74
N ALA A 180 -6.52 4.88 24.19
CA ALA A 180 -6.07 4.40 22.89
C ALA A 180 -6.27 5.48 21.81
N SER A 181 -5.16 6.04 21.30
CA SER A 181 -5.14 7.00 20.21
C SER A 181 -5.37 6.29 18.87
N TYR A 182 -6.62 5.90 18.63
CA TYR A 182 -7.02 5.41 17.31
C TYR A 182 -7.00 6.58 16.30
N PRO A 183 -6.54 6.36 15.06
CA PRO A 183 -6.52 7.42 14.05
C PRO A 183 -7.94 7.93 13.79
N VAL A 184 -8.07 9.25 13.64
CA VAL A 184 -9.30 9.88 13.15
C VAL A 184 -9.49 9.41 11.71
N SER A 185 -10.71 9.03 11.33
CA SER A 185 -11.07 8.76 9.93
C SER A 185 -11.91 9.90 9.37
N VAL A 186 -11.62 10.25 8.12
CA VAL A 186 -12.35 11.24 7.33
C VAL A 186 -13.19 10.47 6.31
N GLU A 187 -14.50 10.46 6.50
CA GLU A 187 -15.45 9.73 5.65
C GLU A 187 -16.08 10.71 4.66
N MET A 188 -15.77 10.55 3.36
CA MET A 188 -16.40 11.34 2.31
C MET A 188 -17.81 10.82 2.04
N THR A 189 -18.80 11.71 2.05
CA THR A 189 -20.21 11.30 1.93
C THR A 189 -20.77 11.56 0.54
N ARG A 190 -20.59 12.78 0.01
CA ARG A 190 -21.23 13.20 -1.25
C ARG A 190 -20.53 14.41 -1.84
N VAL A 191 -20.41 14.43 -3.16
CA VAL A 191 -20.10 15.63 -3.94
C VAL A 191 -21.34 16.16 -4.66
N GLN A 192 -21.48 17.47 -4.73
CA GLN A 192 -22.54 18.17 -5.46
C GLN A 192 -21.90 19.16 -6.43
N ALA A 193 -22.51 19.33 -7.60
CA ALA A 193 -22.14 20.39 -8.53
C ALA A 193 -23.25 21.43 -8.61
N PHE A 194 -22.88 22.71 -8.65
CA PHE A 194 -23.80 23.85 -8.78
C PHE A 194 -23.44 24.61 -10.04
N GLN A 195 -24.43 24.85 -10.89
CA GLN A 195 -24.25 25.61 -12.11
C GLN A 195 -25.53 26.43 -12.39
N PRO A 196 -25.46 27.78 -12.41
CA PRO A 196 -24.25 28.60 -12.21
C PRO A 196 -23.63 28.40 -10.82
N ALA A 197 -22.36 28.78 -10.67
CA ALA A 197 -21.54 28.54 -9.49
C ALA A 197 -22.17 28.99 -8.15
N ASP A 198 -23.03 30.01 -8.20
CA ASP A 198 -23.73 30.63 -7.07
C ASP A 198 -25.17 30.13 -6.88
N ALA A 199 -25.58 29.09 -7.63
CA ALA A 199 -26.94 28.55 -7.54
C ALA A 199 -27.22 27.92 -6.17
N ASP A 200 -28.45 28.11 -5.67
CA ASP A 200 -28.92 27.48 -4.44
C ASP A 200 -29.19 25.97 -4.59
N MET A 201 -29.50 25.52 -5.81
CA MET A 201 -29.80 24.12 -6.11
C MET A 201 -28.68 23.48 -6.93
N PRO A 202 -28.23 22.27 -6.56
CA PRO A 202 -27.23 21.57 -7.33
C PRO A 202 -27.81 21.05 -8.64
N VAL A 203 -27.03 21.12 -9.71
CA VAL A 203 -27.35 20.50 -11.00
C VAL A 203 -27.15 18.98 -10.99
N GLY A 204 -26.39 18.50 -10.00
CA GLY A 204 -26.25 17.07 -9.79
C GLY A 204 -25.48 16.70 -8.53
N ARG A 205 -25.41 15.39 -8.28
CA ARG A 205 -24.70 14.81 -7.13
C ARG A 205 -24.00 13.52 -7.49
N GLY A 206 -22.89 13.23 -6.82
CA GLY A 206 -22.17 11.97 -6.91
C GLY A 206 -21.82 11.45 -5.52
N GLU A 207 -21.80 10.13 -5.38
CA GLU A 207 -21.39 9.41 -4.18
C GLU A 207 -20.20 8.52 -4.53
N ALA A 208 -19.48 8.02 -3.51
CA ALA A 208 -18.29 7.23 -3.74
C ALA A 208 -18.63 5.95 -4.51
N GLY A 209 -18.00 5.75 -5.67
CA GLY A 209 -18.22 4.59 -6.54
C GLY A 209 -19.47 4.65 -7.41
N GLU A 210 -20.32 5.67 -7.26
CA GLU A 210 -21.55 5.83 -8.05
C GLU A 210 -21.39 6.90 -9.15
N PRO A 211 -22.03 6.72 -10.33
CA PRO A 211 -21.98 7.74 -11.37
C PRO A 211 -22.61 9.05 -10.90
N PHE A 212 -22.09 10.17 -11.40
CA PHE A 212 -22.67 11.48 -11.13
C PHE A 212 -24.06 11.57 -11.77
N LEU A 213 -25.05 11.90 -10.95
CA LEU A 213 -26.43 12.12 -11.37
C LEU A 213 -26.61 13.60 -11.67
N GLY A 214 -26.44 13.98 -12.93
CA GLY A 214 -26.59 15.34 -13.43
C GLY A 214 -25.71 15.61 -14.63
N ILE A 215 -25.92 16.75 -15.28
CA ILE A 215 -25.12 17.18 -16.43
C ILE A 215 -24.59 18.58 -16.13
N VAL A 216 -23.28 18.76 -16.28
CA VAL A 216 -22.61 20.06 -16.14
C VAL A 216 -22.26 20.57 -17.53
N ARG A 217 -22.44 21.86 -17.79
CA ARG A 217 -22.10 22.48 -19.07
C ARG A 217 -20.68 23.04 -19.03
N SER A 218 -19.96 22.90 -20.14
CA SER A 218 -18.60 23.42 -20.33
C SER A 218 -18.57 24.93 -20.63
N ASP A 219 -19.70 25.50 -21.05
CA ASP A 219 -19.82 26.91 -21.44
C ASP A 219 -19.87 27.87 -20.23
N GLN A 220 -20.05 27.34 -19.02
CA GLN A 220 -20.19 28.13 -17.80
C GLN A 220 -19.39 27.51 -16.65
N PRO A 221 -18.81 28.32 -15.76
CA PRO A 221 -18.17 27.79 -14.56
C PRO A 221 -19.20 27.14 -13.65
N PHE A 222 -18.77 26.11 -12.94
CA PHE A 222 -19.56 25.41 -11.94
C PHE A 222 -18.80 25.36 -10.61
N ALA A 223 -19.54 25.24 -9.51
CA ALA A 223 -18.96 24.99 -8.20
C ALA A 223 -19.03 23.49 -7.87
N LEU A 224 -18.05 22.98 -7.15
CA LEU A 224 -18.07 21.64 -6.56
C LEU A 224 -18.08 21.74 -5.05
N GLN A 225 -18.97 21.00 -4.41
CA GLN A 225 -19.09 20.96 -2.97
C GLN A 225 -18.97 19.51 -2.48
N ILE A 226 -17.96 19.23 -1.66
CA ILE A 226 -17.79 17.93 -1.01
C ILE A 226 -18.24 18.02 0.45
N SER A 227 -19.02 17.02 0.88
CA SER A 227 -19.41 16.85 2.28
C SER A 227 -18.70 15.63 2.87
N PHE A 228 -18.19 15.77 4.09
CA PHE A 228 -17.53 14.68 4.80
C PHE A 228 -17.77 14.71 6.31
N THR A 229 -17.63 13.56 6.94
CA THR A 229 -17.83 13.35 8.37
C THR A 229 -16.54 12.88 9.05
N LEU A 230 -16.32 13.35 10.27
CA LEU A 230 -15.27 12.83 11.14
C LEU A 230 -15.86 11.79 12.08
N SER A 231 -15.32 10.57 12.06
CA SER A 231 -15.98 9.39 12.63
C SER A 231 -16.10 9.39 14.17
N ARG A 232 -15.37 10.26 14.89
CA ARG A 232 -15.42 10.29 16.38
C ARG A 232 -15.67 11.68 16.97
N PRO A 233 -16.73 11.84 17.79
CA PRO A 233 -17.10 13.15 18.37
C PRO A 233 -16.15 13.65 19.44
N ALA A 234 -15.65 12.74 20.29
CA ALA A 234 -14.71 13.06 21.36
C ALA A 234 -13.40 13.62 20.79
N VAL A 235 -12.98 13.09 19.63
CA VAL A 235 -11.73 13.51 18.98
C VAL A 235 -11.90 14.86 18.26
N VAL A 236 -13.10 15.24 17.80
CA VAL A 236 -13.31 16.57 17.19
C VAL A 236 -13.01 17.70 18.17
N ALA A 237 -13.35 17.54 19.45
CA ALA A 237 -13.03 18.54 20.48
C ALA A 237 -11.50 18.69 20.64
N GLU A 238 -10.78 17.57 20.74
CA GLU A 238 -9.32 17.56 20.83
C GLU A 238 -8.65 18.14 19.57
N LEU A 239 -9.18 17.86 18.38
CA LEU A 239 -8.68 18.43 17.11
C LEU A 239 -8.88 19.94 17.06
N ALA A 240 -10.02 20.44 17.55
CA ALA A 240 -10.30 21.87 17.59
C ALA A 240 -9.40 22.59 18.61
N ASP A 241 -9.19 22.01 19.80
CA ASP A 241 -8.26 22.53 20.82
C ASP A 241 -6.82 22.60 20.30
N ARG A 242 -6.43 21.61 19.47
CA ARG A 242 -5.14 21.55 18.79
C ARG A 242 -5.06 22.42 17.52
N GLN A 243 -6.10 23.20 17.22
CA GLN A 243 -6.18 24.07 16.03
C GLN A 243 -5.93 23.32 14.70
N ILE A 244 -6.36 22.06 14.63
CA ILE A 244 -6.23 21.25 13.42
C ILE A 244 -7.04 21.88 12.29
N THR A 245 -6.46 21.88 11.10
CA THR A 245 -7.13 22.33 9.88
C THR A 245 -7.34 21.19 8.92
N TYR A 246 -8.27 21.35 7.98
CA TYR A 246 -8.50 20.41 6.90
C TYR A 246 -8.29 21.09 5.55
N ARG A 247 -7.82 20.32 4.57
CA ARG A 247 -7.68 20.74 3.17
C ARG A 247 -8.35 19.72 2.27
N ALA A 248 -9.10 20.18 1.26
CA ALA A 248 -9.65 19.35 0.21
C ALA A 248 -9.03 19.69 -1.14
N GLN A 249 -8.73 18.69 -1.96
CA GLN A 249 -8.17 18.83 -3.30
C GLN A 249 -9.08 18.13 -4.31
N PHE A 250 -9.32 18.79 -5.44
CA PHE A 250 -10.24 18.33 -6.46
C PHE A 250 -9.47 18.07 -7.75
N HIS A 251 -9.67 16.89 -8.33
CA HIS A 251 -9.07 16.48 -9.59
C HIS A 251 -10.13 15.90 -10.53
N ALA A 252 -9.96 16.13 -11.82
CA ALA A 252 -10.72 15.50 -12.88
C ALA A 252 -9.80 14.69 -13.77
N HIS A 253 -10.00 13.39 -13.83
CA HIS A 253 -9.29 12.48 -14.72
C HIS A 253 -10.10 12.28 -16.00
N SER A 254 -9.60 12.73 -17.14
CA SER A 254 -10.27 12.57 -18.43
C SER A 254 -10.24 11.10 -18.87
N LEU A 255 -11.41 10.52 -19.11
CA LEU A 255 -11.53 9.11 -19.52
C LEU A 255 -11.16 8.89 -21.00
N SER A 256 -11.12 9.96 -21.81
CA SER A 256 -10.76 9.88 -23.23
C SER A 256 -9.27 10.09 -23.47
N THR A 257 -8.62 10.98 -22.72
CA THR A 257 -7.20 11.31 -22.90
C THR A 257 -6.29 10.70 -21.84
N GLY A 258 -6.84 10.23 -20.71
CA GLY A 258 -6.08 9.75 -19.56
C GLY A 258 -5.38 10.86 -18.76
N VAL A 259 -5.61 12.13 -19.10
CA VAL A 259 -4.99 13.28 -18.42
C VAL A 259 -5.75 13.60 -17.14
N THR A 260 -5.03 13.75 -16.03
CA THR A 260 -5.58 14.28 -14.78
C THR A 260 -5.36 15.78 -14.67
N THR A 261 -6.44 16.53 -14.55
CA THR A 261 -6.46 17.97 -14.35
C THR A 261 -6.74 18.28 -12.89
N HIS A 262 -5.88 19.05 -12.24
CA HIS A 262 -6.17 19.63 -10.93
C HIS A 262 -7.18 20.76 -11.09
N LEU A 263 -8.33 20.64 -10.44
CA LEU A 263 -9.42 21.62 -10.52
C LEU A 263 -9.25 22.75 -9.50
N GLY A 264 -8.60 22.46 -8.37
CA GLY A 264 -8.34 23.42 -7.31
C GLY A 264 -8.31 22.79 -5.92
N ASP A 265 -8.01 23.63 -4.94
CA ASP A 265 -7.93 23.26 -3.53
C ASP A 265 -8.83 24.14 -2.67
N VAL A 266 -9.32 23.61 -1.55
CA VAL A 266 -10.09 24.31 -0.54
C VAL A 266 -9.38 24.17 0.81
N GLY A 267 -9.19 25.29 1.50
CA GLY A 267 -8.52 25.37 2.79
C GLY A 267 -7.04 25.75 2.72
N PRO A 268 -6.31 25.66 3.84
CA PRO A 268 -6.70 25.02 5.10
C PRO A 268 -7.84 25.75 5.83
N LEU A 269 -8.83 24.99 6.31
CA LEU A 269 -9.97 25.48 7.10
C LEU A 269 -9.97 24.85 8.50
N PRO A 270 -10.34 25.57 9.56
CA PRO A 270 -10.29 25.03 10.91
C PRO A 270 -11.37 23.94 11.16
N VAL A 271 -10.99 22.91 11.91
CA VAL A 271 -11.92 21.96 12.53
C VAL A 271 -12.57 22.67 13.71
N VAL A 272 -13.90 22.54 13.85
CA VAL A 272 -14.67 23.27 14.87
C VAL A 272 -15.17 22.27 15.92
N ALA A 273 -14.95 22.60 17.19
CA ALA A 273 -15.40 21.77 18.31
C ALA A 273 -16.90 21.49 18.22
N GLY A 274 -17.29 20.22 18.41
CA GLY A 274 -18.68 19.78 18.32
C GLY A 274 -19.26 19.65 16.91
N LYS A 275 -18.56 20.10 15.85
CA LYS A 275 -18.99 19.94 14.46
C LYS A 275 -18.42 18.65 13.86
N ARG A 276 -19.29 17.71 13.46
CA ARG A 276 -18.87 16.42 12.86
C ARG A 276 -18.88 16.42 11.34
N SER A 277 -19.74 17.23 10.74
CA SER A 277 -19.94 17.30 9.30
C SER A 277 -19.32 18.58 8.76
N TYR A 278 -18.48 18.43 7.75
CA TYR A 278 -17.76 19.51 7.10
C TYR A 278 -18.08 19.55 5.62
N THR A 279 -17.94 20.73 5.06
CA THR A 279 -18.25 21.01 3.68
C THR A 279 -17.13 21.86 3.12
N ALA A 280 -16.50 21.39 2.05
CA ALA A 280 -15.52 22.16 1.28
C ALA A 280 -16.13 22.48 -0.08
N ALA A 281 -16.18 23.77 -0.43
CA ALA A 281 -16.75 24.26 -1.67
C ALA A 281 -15.65 24.92 -2.52
N LEU A 282 -15.48 24.42 -3.74
CA LEU A 282 -14.63 24.98 -4.78
C LEU A 282 -15.52 25.80 -5.71
N PRO A 283 -15.48 27.14 -5.67
CA PRO A 283 -16.57 27.99 -6.15
C PRO A 283 -16.60 28.21 -7.68
N ALA A 284 -15.49 28.12 -8.39
CA ALA A 284 -15.47 28.43 -9.82
C ALA A 284 -14.48 27.53 -10.56
N VAL A 285 -15.00 26.47 -11.16
CA VAL A 285 -14.24 25.50 -11.96
C VAL A 285 -14.76 25.54 -13.38
N SER A 286 -13.84 25.41 -14.35
CA SER A 286 -14.19 25.22 -15.75
C SER A 286 -13.47 23.98 -16.26
N LEU A 287 -14.20 23.16 -17.00
CA LEU A 287 -13.70 21.93 -17.57
C LEU A 287 -14.21 21.83 -19.01
N GLY A 288 -13.36 21.37 -19.92
CA GLY A 288 -13.78 21.14 -21.30
C GLY A 288 -14.89 20.08 -21.39
N PRO A 289 -15.61 20.01 -22.52
CA PRO A 289 -16.59 18.96 -22.73
C PRO A 289 -15.89 17.59 -22.77
N GLY A 290 -16.48 16.60 -22.12
CA GLY A 290 -15.91 15.27 -22.01
C GLY A 290 -16.46 14.44 -20.87
N MET A 291 -15.96 13.20 -20.80
CA MET A 291 -16.24 12.27 -19.71
C MET A 291 -15.05 12.25 -18.76
N TYR A 292 -15.31 12.47 -17.49
CA TYR A 292 -14.29 12.56 -16.46
C TYR A 292 -14.61 11.61 -15.31
N ARG A 293 -13.58 11.22 -14.59
CA ARG A 293 -13.67 10.66 -13.25
C ARG A 293 -13.27 11.76 -12.27
N LEU A 294 -14.16 12.11 -11.34
CA LEU A 294 -13.81 13.08 -10.30
C LEU A 294 -13.13 12.36 -9.15
N GLN A 295 -12.02 12.91 -8.69
CA GLN A 295 -11.24 12.41 -7.56
C GLN A 295 -11.07 13.54 -6.56
N ILE A 296 -11.56 13.33 -5.34
CA ILE A 296 -11.54 14.32 -4.28
C ILE A 296 -10.81 13.72 -3.09
N VAL A 297 -9.81 14.44 -2.59
CA VAL A 297 -9.02 14.04 -1.43
C VAL A 297 -9.22 15.10 -0.36
N ALA A 298 -9.64 14.71 0.84
CA ALA A 298 -9.60 15.59 2.01
C ALA A 298 -8.58 15.07 3.01
N SER A 299 -7.80 15.97 3.61
CA SER A 299 -6.75 15.65 4.56
C SER A 299 -6.88 16.53 5.81
N LEU A 300 -6.60 15.96 6.98
CA LEU A 300 -6.37 16.72 8.20
C LEU A 300 -4.89 17.09 8.31
N GLN A 301 -4.61 18.35 8.62
CA GLN A 301 -3.28 18.93 8.71
C GLN A 301 -2.85 18.99 10.18
N GLY A 302 -1.62 18.56 10.49
CA GLY A 302 -1.09 18.56 11.86
C GLY A 302 -1.33 17.28 12.66
N ILE A 303 -1.87 16.24 12.03
CA ILE A 303 -1.92 14.87 12.56
C ILE A 303 -1.40 13.88 11.50
N PRO A 304 -0.85 12.71 11.89
CA PRO A 304 -0.37 11.71 10.96
C PRO A 304 -1.49 11.21 10.03
N SER A 305 -1.34 11.53 8.74
CA SER A 305 -1.99 10.96 7.55
C SER A 305 -3.44 10.47 7.66
N THR A 306 -4.33 11.26 8.25
CA THR A 306 -5.77 11.05 8.07
C THR A 306 -6.21 11.68 6.74
N VAL A 307 -6.47 10.82 5.75
CA VAL A 307 -7.05 11.21 4.46
C VAL A 307 -8.37 10.51 4.21
N GLY A 308 -9.33 11.25 3.67
CA GLY A 308 -10.55 10.73 3.07
C GLY A 308 -10.50 10.88 1.55
N TYR A 309 -11.02 9.89 0.84
CA TYR A 309 -11.03 9.85 -0.61
C TYR A 309 -12.44 9.60 -1.13
N LEU A 310 -12.83 10.32 -2.19
CA LEU A 310 -14.06 10.07 -2.94
C LEU A 310 -13.76 10.06 -4.43
N GLU A 311 -14.21 9.01 -5.07
CA GLU A 311 -14.17 8.85 -6.51
C GLU A 311 -15.59 8.78 -7.07
N VAL A 312 -15.87 9.62 -8.07
CA VAL A 312 -17.07 9.52 -8.90
C VAL A 312 -16.62 9.01 -10.27
N PRO A 313 -16.91 7.74 -10.63
CA PRO A 313 -16.37 7.09 -11.82
C PRO A 313 -16.81 7.75 -13.13
N LEU A 314 -17.94 8.47 -13.14
CA LEU A 314 -18.51 9.09 -14.32
C LEU A 314 -19.06 10.48 -14.01
N PHE A 315 -18.44 11.51 -14.57
CA PHE A 315 -18.85 12.91 -14.51
C PHE A 315 -18.84 13.47 -15.93
N GLN A 316 -20.03 13.82 -16.44
CA GLN A 316 -20.19 14.28 -17.80
C GLN A 316 -20.25 15.80 -17.85
N VAL A 317 -19.36 16.38 -18.68
CA VAL A 317 -19.40 17.80 -19.05
C VAL A 317 -19.78 17.92 -20.52
N VAL A 318 -20.81 18.71 -20.83
CA VAL A 318 -21.34 18.90 -22.20
C VAL A 318 -21.09 20.27 -22.78
#